data_AF-A0A4U2Y114-F1
#
_entry.id   AF-A0A4U2Y114-F1
#
_cell.length_a   1.000
_cell.length_b   1.000
_cell.length_c   1.000
_cell.angle_alpha   90.00
_cell.angle_beta   90.00
_cell.angle_gamma   90.00
#
_symmetry.space_group_name_H-M   'P 1'
#
loop_
_entity.id
_entity.type
_entity.pdbx_description
1 polymer ?
#
loop_
_entity_poly.entity_id
_entity_poly.type
_entity_poly.pdbx_seq_one_letter_code
_entity_poly.pdbx_strand_id
1 'polypeptide(L)'
;MDIYKALEAVPYKKREYFKWKFDLYVNRTDELTEEELCQKLDVKTLNHMKKWEKSSEYLTLTNLYLESRIANDMEQIYQVTAEKALTGDEKAIKLLLDLQKQVRAFNKEAKSTKVYEPFENDGAYDELELS
;
A
#
# COMPACT_ATOMS: atom_id res chain seq x y z
N MET A 1 6.42 8.59 3.64
CA MET A 1 7.44 7.63 3.14
C MET A 1 6.68 6.57 2.39
N ASP A 2 7.09 6.22 1.17
CA ASP A 2 6.39 5.23 0.34
C ASP A 2 6.84 3.80 0.71
N ILE A 3 5.92 2.83 0.66
CA ILE A 3 6.18 1.41 0.96
C ILE A 3 7.28 0.84 0.07
N TYR A 4 7.33 1.24 -1.21
CA TYR A 4 8.37 0.76 -2.14
C TYR A 4 9.77 1.22 -1.71
N LYS A 5 9.90 2.48 -1.28
CA LYS A 5 11.17 3.02 -0.73
C LYS A 5 11.56 2.34 0.58
N ALA A 6 10.60 2.08 1.47
CA ALA A 6 10.87 1.38 2.72
C ALA A 6 11.36 -0.06 2.49
N LEU A 7 10.82 -0.74 1.47
CA LEU A 7 11.21 -2.09 1.08
C LEU A 7 12.62 -2.19 0.50
N GLU A 8 13.20 -1.12 -0.04
CA GLU A 8 14.57 -1.09 -0.54
C GLU A 8 15.62 -1.31 0.55
N ALA A 9 15.34 -0.86 1.78
CA ALA A 9 16.21 -1.06 2.95
C ALA A 9 16.21 -2.51 3.47
N VAL A 10 15.24 -3.33 3.03
CA VAL A 10 15.04 -4.70 3.49
C VAL A 10 15.80 -5.68 2.58
N PRO A 11 16.43 -6.74 3.14
CA PRO A 11 17.10 -7.77 2.34
C PRO A 11 16.19 -8.35 1.25
N TYR A 12 16.76 -8.63 0.07
CA TYR A 12 16.03 -9.07 -1.12
C TYR A 12 15.02 -10.19 -0.86
N LYS A 13 15.43 -11.28 -0.19
CA LYS A 13 14.51 -12.41 0.06
C LYS A 13 13.29 -11.99 0.88
N LYS A 14 13.48 -11.21 1.95
CA LYS A 14 12.40 -10.69 2.81
C LYS A 14 11.49 -9.72 2.05
N ARG A 15 12.08 -8.87 1.21
CA ARG A 15 11.38 -7.93 0.33
C ARG A 15 10.45 -8.67 -0.63
N GLU A 16 10.96 -9.65 -1.36
CA GLU A 16 10.18 -10.45 -2.31
C GLU A 16 9.10 -11.27 -1.61
N TYR A 17 9.38 -11.80 -0.42
CA TYR A 17 8.37 -12.43 0.43
C TYR A 17 7.23 -11.47 0.79
N PHE A 18 7.57 -10.24 1.22
CA PHE A 18 6.59 -9.22 1.59
C PHE A 18 5.73 -8.81 0.38
N LYS A 19 6.36 -8.57 -0.78
CA LYS A 19 5.65 -8.26 -2.03
C LYS A 19 4.70 -9.38 -2.46
N TRP A 20 5.13 -10.64 -2.34
CA TRP A 20 4.28 -11.79 -2.62
C TRP A 20 3.09 -11.88 -1.68
N LYS A 21 3.32 -11.70 -0.38
CA LYS A 21 2.27 -11.83 0.63
C LYS A 21 1.18 -10.76 0.53
N PHE A 22 1.55 -9.54 0.13
CA PHE A 22 0.63 -8.41 -0.01
C PHE A 22 0.28 -8.06 -1.45
N ASP A 23 0.68 -8.90 -2.40
CA ASP A 23 0.40 -8.74 -3.83
C ASP A 23 0.82 -7.38 -4.40
N LEU A 24 2.03 -6.92 -4.05
CA LEU A 24 2.54 -5.58 -4.41
C LEU A 24 3.19 -5.52 -5.81
N TYR A 25 3.00 -6.55 -6.63
CA TYR A 25 3.56 -6.59 -7.97
C TYR A 25 2.65 -5.84 -8.93
N VAL A 26 3.22 -4.89 -9.69
CA VAL A 26 2.47 -4.06 -10.65
C VAL A 26 1.80 -4.90 -11.74
N ASN A 27 2.48 -5.96 -12.19
CA ASN A 27 2.00 -6.87 -13.24
C ASN A 27 2.14 -8.32 -12.79
N ARG A 28 1.32 -8.76 -11.82
CA ARG A 28 1.22 -10.18 -11.51
C ARG A 28 0.23 -10.83 -12.46
N THR A 29 0.73 -11.67 -13.36
CA THR A 29 -0.13 -12.48 -14.25
C THR A 29 -0.63 -13.75 -13.57
N ASP A 30 0.14 -14.30 -12.62
CA ASP A 30 -0.13 -15.62 -12.03
C ASP A 30 0.06 -15.65 -10.50
N GLU A 31 -0.84 -16.37 -9.81
CA GLU A 31 -0.74 -16.62 -8.37
C GLU A 31 0.42 -17.58 -8.06
N LEU A 32 1.62 -17.03 -7.87
CA LEU A 32 2.76 -17.77 -7.32
C LEU A 32 2.41 -18.48 -6.00
N THR A 33 2.67 -19.77 -5.91
CA THR A 33 2.50 -20.60 -4.70
C THR A 33 3.65 -20.41 -3.70
N GLU A 34 3.50 -20.92 -2.46
CA GLU A 34 4.57 -20.89 -1.44
C GLU A 34 5.78 -21.73 -1.90
N GLU A 35 5.55 -22.85 -2.57
CA GLU A 35 6.58 -23.74 -3.13
C GLU A 35 7.37 -23.08 -4.25
N GLU A 36 6.69 -22.44 -5.19
CA GLU A 36 7.35 -21.69 -6.28
C GLU A 36 8.11 -20.48 -5.76
N LEU A 37 7.59 -19.80 -4.73
CA LEU A 37 8.33 -18.74 -4.06
C LEU A 37 9.60 -19.28 -3.38
N CYS A 38 9.53 -20.44 -2.73
CA CYS A 38 10.70 -21.08 -2.14
C CYS A 38 11.77 -21.39 -3.20
N GLN A 39 11.35 -21.89 -4.37
CA GLN A 39 12.24 -22.12 -5.52
C GLN A 39 12.85 -20.80 -6.03
N LYS A 40 12.03 -19.77 -6.24
CA LYS A 40 12.47 -18.44 -6.69
C LYS A 40 13.49 -17.79 -5.73
N LEU A 41 13.30 -17.97 -4.43
CA LEU A 41 14.16 -17.39 -3.39
C LEU A 41 15.36 -18.26 -3.03
N ASP A 42 15.49 -19.44 -3.64
CA ASP A 42 16.49 -20.45 -3.29
C ASP A 42 16.51 -20.71 -1.78
N VAL A 43 15.35 -21.10 -1.24
CA VAL A 43 15.17 -21.47 0.17
C VAL A 43 14.34 -22.74 0.29
N LYS A 44 14.68 -23.58 1.28
CA LYS A 44 13.93 -24.82 1.52
C LYS A 44 12.55 -24.59 2.14
N THR A 45 12.41 -23.53 2.96
CA THR A 45 11.17 -23.19 3.66
C THR A 45 11.09 -21.68 3.93
N LEU A 46 9.87 -21.17 4.10
CA LEU A 46 9.63 -19.77 4.50
C LEU A 46 9.62 -19.57 6.01
N ASN A 47 10.06 -20.54 6.82
CA ASN A 47 10.02 -20.45 8.29
C ASN A 47 10.76 -19.22 8.85
N HIS A 48 11.87 -18.86 8.22
CA HIS A 48 12.62 -17.66 8.58
C HIS A 48 11.86 -16.37 8.27
N MET A 49 11.08 -16.34 7.19
CA MET A 49 10.19 -15.23 6.84
C MET A 49 9.01 -15.16 7.81
N LYS A 50 8.35 -16.29 8.08
CA LYS A 50 7.26 -16.40 9.06
C LYS A 50 7.72 -15.96 10.47
N LYS A 51 8.97 -16.23 10.84
CA LYS A 51 9.58 -15.70 12.08
C LYS A 51 9.81 -14.20 12.00
N TRP A 52 10.27 -13.69 10.86
CA TRP A 52 10.50 -12.27 10.63
C TRP A 52 9.21 -11.44 10.74
N GLU A 53 8.04 -12.01 10.46
CA GLU A 53 6.75 -11.33 10.65
C GLU A 53 6.50 -10.80 12.07
N LYS A 54 7.16 -11.40 13.05
CA LYS A 54 7.05 -11.02 14.46
C LYS A 54 8.01 -9.89 14.86
N SER A 55 8.83 -9.41 13.94
CA SER A 55 9.80 -8.34 14.18
C SER A 55 9.16 -6.95 14.07
N SER A 56 9.77 -5.98 14.74
CA SER A 56 9.39 -4.57 14.60
C SER A 56 9.56 -4.06 13.17
N GLU A 57 10.62 -4.49 12.46
CA GLU A 57 10.85 -4.18 11.05
C GLU A 57 9.64 -4.55 10.18
N TYR A 58 9.13 -5.77 10.34
CA TYR A 58 7.95 -6.23 9.58
C TYR A 58 6.67 -5.48 9.97
N LEU A 59 6.48 -5.19 11.25
CA LEU A 59 5.34 -4.41 11.73
C LEU A 59 5.32 -3.01 11.10
N THR A 60 6.47 -2.34 11.04
CA THR A 60 6.58 -1.01 10.41
C THR A 60 6.22 -1.06 8.93
N LEU A 61 6.73 -2.04 8.18
CA LEU A 61 6.39 -2.21 6.76
C LEU A 61 4.89 -2.49 6.56
N THR A 62 4.31 -3.32 7.43
CA THR A 62 2.88 -3.64 7.38
C THR A 62 2.04 -2.39 7.64
N ASN A 63 2.41 -1.56 8.61
CA ASN A 63 1.70 -0.31 8.87
C ASN A 63 1.76 0.65 7.67
N LEU A 64 2.93 0.81 7.06
CA LEU A 64 3.07 1.64 5.85
C LEU A 64 2.22 1.11 4.68
N TYR A 65 2.18 -0.22 4.50
CA TYR A 65 1.32 -0.83 3.51
C TYR A 65 -0.17 -0.56 3.82
N LEU A 66 -0.60 -0.74 5.06
CA LEU A 66 -1.98 -0.48 5.46
C LEU A 66 -2.35 1.00 5.23
N GLU A 67 -1.46 1.93 5.61
CA GLU A 67 -1.63 3.37 5.34
C GLU A 67 -1.82 3.66 3.85
N SER A 68 -1.07 3.00 2.96
CA SER A 68 -1.23 3.17 1.50
C SER A 68 -2.61 2.72 0.99
N ARG A 69 -3.27 1.79 1.70
CA ARG A 69 -4.58 1.26 1.35
C ARG A 69 -5.76 2.02 1.92
N ILE A 70 -5.53 2.82 2.98
CA ILE A 70 -6.59 3.58 3.64
C ILE A 70 -7.38 4.43 2.64
N ALA A 71 -6.73 5.01 1.63
CA ALA A 71 -7.42 5.82 0.61
C ALA A 71 -8.46 5.00 -0.17
N ASN A 72 -8.09 3.81 -0.65
CA ASN A 72 -8.99 2.91 -1.38
C ASN A 72 -10.09 2.35 -0.48
N ASP A 73 -9.75 2.02 0.77
CA ASP A 73 -10.75 1.52 1.73
C ASP A 73 -11.75 2.62 2.10
N MET A 74 -11.29 3.87 2.26
CA MET A 74 -12.15 5.04 2.47
C MET A 74 -13.07 5.29 1.28
N GLU A 75 -12.59 5.13 0.06
CA GLU A 75 -13.42 5.23 -1.16
C GLU A 75 -14.54 4.19 -1.15
N GLN A 76 -14.22 2.92 -0.90
CA GLN A 76 -15.20 1.83 -0.84
C GLN A 76 -16.22 2.04 0.29
N ILE A 77 -15.77 2.43 1.49
CA ILE A 77 -16.65 2.74 2.62
C ILE A 77 -17.58 3.90 2.27
N TYR A 78 -17.07 4.94 1.61
CA TYR A 78 -17.86 6.07 1.17
C TYR A 78 -18.97 5.62 0.21
N GLN A 79 -18.63 4.81 -0.80
CA GLN A 79 -19.60 4.28 -1.77
C GLN A 79 -20.74 3.49 -1.08
N VAL A 80 -20.39 2.51 -0.26
CA VAL A 80 -21.38 1.68 0.45
C VAL A 80 -22.24 2.51 1.41
N THR A 81 -21.64 3.48 2.10
CA THR A 81 -22.37 4.36 3.03
C THR A 81 -23.31 5.30 2.29
N ALA A 82 -22.89 5.83 1.14
CA ALA A 82 -23.73 6.68 0.30
C ALA A 82 -24.95 5.93 -0.24
N GLU A 83 -24.76 4.70 -0.73
CA GLU A 83 -25.86 3.84 -1.19
C GLU A 83 -26.90 3.62 -0.09
N LYS A 84 -26.47 3.27 1.13
CA LYS A 84 -27.37 3.08 2.28
C LYS A 84 -28.04 4.39 2.73
N ALA A 85 -27.34 5.51 2.64
CA ALA A 85 -27.91 6.81 2.97
C ALA A 85 -29.05 7.18 2.00
N LEU A 86 -28.91 6.87 0.70
CA LEU A 86 -29.94 7.10 -0.31
C LEU A 86 -31.20 6.27 -0.09
N THR A 87 -31.12 5.12 0.59
CA THR A 87 -32.30 4.33 0.97
C THR A 87 -33.03 4.86 2.21
N GLY A 88 -32.57 5.97 2.79
CA GLY A 88 -33.18 6.60 3.96
C GLY A 88 -32.70 6.03 5.32
N ASP A 89 -31.60 5.27 5.35
CA ASP A 89 -31.02 4.80 6.62
C ASP A 89 -30.39 5.99 7.38
N GLU A 90 -31.00 6.37 8.51
CA GLU A 90 -30.60 7.54 9.29
C GLU A 90 -29.16 7.44 9.82
N LYS A 91 -28.67 6.23 10.14
CA LYS A 91 -27.31 6.03 10.64
C LYS A 91 -26.30 6.24 9.52
N ALA A 92 -26.56 5.70 8.33
CA ALA A 92 -25.74 5.89 7.15
C ALA A 92 -25.71 7.35 6.70
N ILE A 93 -26.83 8.07 6.77
CA ILE A 93 -26.87 9.52 6.48
C ILE A 93 -25.96 10.29 7.44
N LYS A 94 -26.05 10.04 8.75
CA LYS A 94 -25.16 10.69 9.74
C LYS A 94 -23.70 10.37 9.48
N LEU A 95 -23.38 9.09 9.24
CA LEU A 95 -22.03 8.65 8.95
C LEU A 95 -21.47 9.30 7.68
N LEU A 96 -22.28 9.41 6.62
CA LEU A 96 -21.89 10.05 5.37
C LEU A 96 -21.56 11.54 5.58
N LEU A 97 -22.39 12.25 6.35
CA LEU A 97 -22.16 13.67 6.67
C LEU A 97 -20.87 13.86 7.48
N ASP A 98 -20.56 12.95 8.40
CA ASP A 98 -19.31 13.00 9.17
C ASP A 98 -18.09 12.65 8.33
N LEU A 99 -18.17 11.67 7.44
CA LEU A 99 -17.11 11.38 6.45
C LEU A 99 -16.84 12.62 5.57
N GLN A 100 -17.89 13.29 5.08
CA GLN A 100 -17.73 14.52 4.29
C GLN A 100 -17.03 15.63 5.08
N LYS A 101 -17.30 15.78 6.38
CA LYS A 101 -16.60 16.75 7.23
C LYS A 101 -15.12 16.41 7.36
N GLN A 102 -14.79 15.14 7.60
CA GLN A 102 -13.40 14.67 7.73
C GLN A 102 -12.61 14.88 6.44
N VAL A 103 -13.19 14.55 5.28
CA VAL A 103 -12.56 14.78 3.96
C VAL A 103 -12.29 16.27 3.73
N ARG A 104 -13.23 17.15 4.11
CA ARG A 104 -13.02 18.61 4.00
C ARG A 104 -11.90 19.10 4.94
N ALA A 105 -11.81 18.56 6.15
CA ALA A 105 -10.74 18.88 7.10
C ALA A 105 -9.37 18.46 6.56
N PHE A 106 -9.27 17.21 6.08
CA PHE A 106 -8.05 16.68 5.46
C PHE A 106 -7.61 17.53 4.26
N ASN A 107 -8.53 17.89 3.35
CA ASN A 107 -8.21 18.75 2.20
C ASN A 107 -7.73 20.15 2.60
N LYS A 108 -8.18 20.66 3.75
CA LYS A 108 -7.71 21.95 4.29
C LYS A 108 -6.29 21.82 4.82
N GLU A 109 -5.99 20.75 5.55
CA GLU A 109 -4.66 20.44 6.09
C GLU A 109 -3.63 20.18 4.97
N ALA A 110 -4.03 19.41 3.95
CA ALA A 110 -3.22 19.16 2.77
C ALA A 110 -2.88 20.46 2.01
N LYS A 111 -3.84 21.39 1.88
CA LYS A 111 -3.59 22.72 1.26
C LYS A 111 -2.68 23.62 2.09
N SER A 112 -2.68 23.48 3.42
CA SER A 112 -1.76 24.22 4.30
C SER A 112 -0.35 23.63 4.35
N THR A 113 -0.22 22.33 4.06
CA THR A 113 1.07 21.68 3.88
C THR A 113 1.58 22.03 2.49
N LYS A 114 2.43 23.06 2.39
CA LYS A 114 3.08 23.42 1.13
C LYS A 114 3.65 22.15 0.49
N VAL A 115 3.13 21.81 -0.68
CA VAL A 115 3.56 20.68 -1.51
C VAL A 115 5.08 20.78 -1.64
N TYR A 116 5.76 19.70 -1.26
CA TYR A 116 7.19 19.52 -1.47
C TYR A 116 7.48 19.81 -2.94
N GLU A 117 8.32 20.81 -3.22
CA GLU A 117 8.77 21.08 -4.59
C GLU A 117 9.45 19.80 -5.11
N PRO A 118 9.14 19.35 -6.34
CA PRO A 118 9.87 18.24 -6.94
C PRO A 118 11.34 18.65 -7.00
N PHE A 119 12.24 17.81 -6.47
CA PHE A 119 13.64 17.88 -6.88
C PHE A 119 13.64 17.72 -8.40
N GLU A 120 14.10 18.75 -9.11
CA GLU A 120 14.49 18.66 -10.51
C GLU A 120 15.44 17.46 -10.63
N ASN A 121 14.97 16.36 -11.20
CA ASN A 121 15.82 15.28 -11.66
C ASN A 121 16.16 15.60 -13.12
N ASP A 122 17.30 16.25 -13.27
CA ASP A 122 18.08 16.36 -14.48
C ASP A 122 18.34 14.96 -15.07
N GLY A 123 17.79 14.73 -16.26
CA GLY A 123 17.52 13.40 -16.79
C GLY A 123 18.71 12.47 -16.97
N ALA A 124 18.44 11.16 -16.86
CA ALA A 124 19.19 10.08 -17.52
C ALA A 124 18.51 8.72 -17.35
N TYR A 125 17.39 8.43 -18.04
CA TYR A 125 16.89 7.05 -18.20
C TYR A 125 16.24 6.76 -19.57
N ASP A 126 16.63 7.48 -20.62
CA ASP A 126 16.30 7.14 -22.02
C ASP A 126 17.48 6.41 -22.69
N GLU A 127 18.00 5.32 -22.12
CA GLU A 127 18.97 4.47 -22.85
C GLU A 127 19.08 3.03 -22.31
N LEU A 128 17.96 2.30 -22.17
CA LEU A 128 18.00 0.84 -22.00
C LEU A 128 16.88 0.10 -22.76
N GLU A 129 16.49 0.61 -23.94
CA GLU A 129 15.89 -0.22 -24.98
C GLU A 129 16.84 -0.32 -26.18
N LEU A 130 17.50 -1.48 -26.26
CA LEU A 130 18.15 -2.14 -27.42
C LEU A 130 19.59 -2.60 -27.12
N SER A 131 19.70 -3.85 -26.69
CA SER A 131 20.78 -4.76 -27.12
C SER A 131 20.31 -6.20 -27.05
#